data_AF-A0A933EP62-F1
#
_entry.id   AF-A0A933EP62-F1
#
_cell.length_a   1.000
_cell.length_b   1.000
_cell.length_c   1.000
_cell.angle_alpha   90.00
_cell.angle_beta   90.00
_cell.angle_gamma   90.00
#
_symmetry.space_group_name_H-M   'P 1'
#
loop_
_entity.id
_entity.type
_entity.pdbx_description
1 polymer ?
#
loop_
_entity_poly.entity_id
_entity_poly.type
_entity_poly.pdbx_seq_one_letter_code
_entity_poly.pdbx_strand_id
1 'polypeptide(L)'
;MSVSDRLPVTVRPANSDDIALITAFDHSFSTDYVWQMDLREEQGQVSVNFRQVRLPRSLRVLYPRNSEALAAHWTDRNLFVVAEVLGQVRGYLSVAEGPMPELGWVADFAVERKMRRQGIGTALITSAADWARRSGLRR
;
A
#
# COMPACT_ATOMS: atom_id res chain seq x y z
N MET A 1 -4.32 25.92 7.56
CA MET A 1 -5.55 25.15 7.25
C MET A 1 -5.84 24.24 8.42
N SER A 2 -7.01 24.41 9.04
CA SER A 2 -7.46 23.70 10.25
C SER A 2 -7.69 22.20 9.96
N VAL A 3 -7.57 21.36 10.99
CA VAL A 3 -7.74 19.90 10.98
C VAL A 3 -9.17 19.45 10.59
N SER A 4 -10.12 20.38 10.45
CA SER A 4 -11.56 20.12 10.36
C SER A 4 -12.16 19.84 8.96
N ASP A 5 -11.37 19.72 7.89
CA ASP A 5 -11.91 19.63 6.52
C ASP A 5 -11.50 18.34 5.77
N ARG A 6 -11.21 17.25 6.51
CA ARG A 6 -10.97 15.94 5.89
C ARG A 6 -12.29 15.27 5.57
N LEU A 7 -12.50 14.96 4.30
CA LEU A 7 -13.64 14.15 3.85
C LEU A 7 -13.63 12.81 4.60
N PRO A 8 -14.81 12.31 5.02
CA PRO A 8 -14.90 11.02 5.71
C PRO A 8 -14.43 9.90 4.77
N VAL A 9 -13.61 9.01 5.32
CA VAL A 9 -13.13 7.80 4.62
C VAL A 9 -13.83 6.59 5.21
N THR A 10 -14.54 5.85 4.38
CA THR A 10 -15.17 4.56 4.76
C THR A 10 -14.35 3.42 4.18
N VAL A 11 -14.03 2.41 4.97
CA VAL A 11 -13.34 1.20 4.48
C VAL A 11 -14.32 0.04 4.49
N ARG A 12 -14.40 -0.70 3.37
CA ARG A 12 -15.28 -1.86 3.22
C ARG A 12 -14.60 -2.99 2.43
N PRO A 13 -15.09 -4.24 2.52
CA PRO A 13 -14.65 -5.30 1.62
C PRO A 13 -14.83 -4.91 0.15
N ALA A 14 -13.87 -5.34 -0.68
CA ALA A 14 -13.96 -5.17 -2.13
C ALA A 14 -14.98 -6.14 -2.74
N ASN A 15 -15.60 -5.73 -3.84
CA ASN A 15 -16.43 -6.56 -4.70
C ASN A 15 -15.85 -6.62 -6.12
N SER A 16 -16.49 -7.37 -7.02
CA SER A 16 -16.02 -7.54 -8.41
C SER A 16 -15.96 -6.23 -9.20
N ASP A 17 -16.89 -5.30 -8.96
CA ASP A 17 -16.98 -4.04 -9.70
C ASP A 17 -15.83 -3.10 -9.33
N ASP A 18 -15.34 -3.20 -8.10
CA ASP A 18 -14.18 -2.45 -7.63
C ASP A 18 -12.90 -2.82 -8.39
N ILE A 19 -12.77 -4.07 -8.86
CA ILE A 19 -11.54 -4.58 -9.49
C ILE A 19 -11.20 -3.81 -10.77
N ALA A 20 -12.21 -3.51 -11.59
CA ALA A 20 -12.02 -2.71 -12.80
C ALA A 20 -11.58 -1.28 -12.46
N LEU A 21 -12.15 -0.68 -11.42
CA LEU A 21 -11.82 0.68 -10.98
C LEU A 21 -10.40 0.78 -10.44
N ILE A 22 -10.00 -0.13 -9.55
CA ILE A 22 -8.68 -0.09 -8.92
C ILE A 22 -7.56 -0.45 -9.90
N THR A 23 -7.81 -1.35 -10.86
CA THR A 23 -6.83 -1.68 -11.91
C THR A 23 -6.51 -0.46 -12.77
N ALA A 24 -7.48 0.45 -12.96
CA ALA A 24 -7.30 1.68 -13.72
C ALA A 24 -6.60 2.81 -12.94
N PHE A 25 -6.26 2.62 -11.66
CA PHE A 25 -5.56 3.65 -10.90
C PHE A 25 -4.18 3.97 -11.49
N ASP A 26 -3.79 5.25 -11.41
CA ASP A 26 -2.38 5.63 -11.59
C ASP A 26 -1.58 5.23 -10.34
N HIS A 27 -0.96 4.05 -10.40
CA HIS A 27 -0.12 3.51 -9.34
C HIS A 27 1.28 4.15 -9.29
N SER A 28 1.63 5.00 -10.27
CA SER A 28 2.91 5.70 -10.25
C SER A 28 2.98 6.73 -9.12
N PHE A 29 4.20 7.07 -8.72
CA PHE A 29 4.45 8.20 -7.83
C PHE A 29 5.68 8.97 -8.27
N SER A 30 5.81 10.20 -7.80
CA SER A 30 7.00 11.01 -7.97
C SER A 30 7.73 11.11 -6.65
N THR A 31 9.06 11.03 -6.68
CA THR A 31 9.89 11.18 -5.49
C THR A 31 11.09 12.07 -5.79
N ASP A 32 11.43 12.91 -4.82
CA ASP A 32 12.66 13.71 -4.82
C ASP A 32 13.77 13.05 -3.98
N TYR A 33 13.46 11.92 -3.35
CA TYR A 33 14.36 11.20 -2.46
C TYR A 33 14.35 9.70 -2.73
N VAL A 34 15.47 9.05 -2.47
CA VAL A 34 15.61 7.59 -2.51
C VAL A 34 16.32 7.11 -1.25
N TRP A 35 16.13 5.84 -0.91
CA TRP A 35 16.98 5.15 0.04
C TRP A 35 18.16 4.53 -0.70
N GLN A 36 19.36 5.01 -0.43
CA GLN A 36 20.58 4.38 -0.89
C GLN A 36 20.99 3.30 0.12
N MET A 37 21.21 2.09 -0.37
CA MET A 37 21.73 0.97 0.40
C MET A 37 23.24 0.87 0.18
N ASP A 38 24.01 0.96 1.26
CA ASP A 38 25.46 0.68 1.26
C ASP A 38 25.69 -0.63 2.02
N LEU A 39 26.15 -1.67 1.31
CA LEU A 39 26.53 -2.97 1.84
C LEU A 39 28.04 -2.98 2.11
N ARG A 40 28.45 -3.36 3.32
CA ARG A 40 29.85 -3.59 3.69
C ARG A 40 30.02 -4.99 4.24
N GLU A 41 31.05 -5.69 3.75
CA GLU A 41 31.41 -7.03 4.20
C GLU A 41 32.89 -7.04 4.60
N GLU A 42 33.17 -7.18 5.89
CA GLU A 42 34.54 -7.17 6.43
C GLU A 42 34.67 -8.19 7.56
N GLN A 43 35.73 -9.01 7.54
CA GLN A 43 36.04 -10.01 8.59
C GLN A 43 34.86 -10.92 8.99
N GLY A 44 33.99 -11.27 8.03
CA GLY A 44 32.80 -12.10 8.29
C GLY A 44 31.60 -11.35 8.86
N GLN A 45 31.68 -10.02 9.02
CA GLN A 45 30.56 -9.18 9.38
C GLN A 45 29.94 -8.53 8.14
N VAL A 46 28.62 -8.66 8.00
CA VAL A 46 27.82 -7.95 7.00
C VAL A 46 27.11 -6.78 7.66
N SER A 47 27.31 -5.56 7.14
CA SER A 47 26.63 -4.34 7.58
C SER A 47 25.90 -3.70 6.41
N VAL A 48 24.59 -3.47 6.57
CA VAL A 48 23.76 -2.79 5.57
C VAL A 48 23.32 -1.46 6.15
N ASN A 49 23.73 -0.36 5.51
CA ASN A 49 23.32 0.99 5.90
C ASN A 49 22.35 1.56 4.87
N PHE A 50 21.26 2.15 5.35
CA PHE A 50 20.31 2.86 4.51
C PHE A 50 20.39 4.36 4.80
N ARG A 51 20.61 5.17 3.77
CA ARG A 51 20.57 6.63 3.88
C ARG A 51 19.57 7.22 2.90
N GLN A 52 18.76 8.16 3.36
CA GLN A 52 17.88 8.92 2.47
C GLN A 52 18.71 9.97 1.75
N VAL A 53 18.69 9.95 0.41
CA VAL A 53 19.44 10.87 -0.44
C VAL A 53 18.48 11.63 -1.34
N ARG A 54 18.72 12.93 -1.52
CA ARG A 54 17.95 13.77 -2.44
C ARG A 54 18.44 13.55 -3.87
N LEU A 55 17.51 13.37 -4.81
CA LEU A 55 17.81 13.24 -6.22
C LEU A 55 18.06 14.62 -6.87
N PRO A 56 18.90 14.68 -7.92
CA PRO A 56 19.15 15.94 -8.65
C PRO A 56 17.92 16.44 -9.41
N ARG A 57 16.95 15.56 -9.69
CA ARG A 57 15.65 15.86 -10.28
C ARG A 57 14.59 14.88 -9.76
N SER A 58 13.34 15.32 -9.70
CA SER A 58 12.22 14.45 -9.34
C SER A 58 12.13 13.25 -10.29
N LEU A 59 12.02 12.05 -9.74
CA LEU A 59 11.88 10.81 -10.49
C LEU A 59 10.44 10.33 -10.41
N ARG A 60 9.83 10.06 -11.57
CA ARG A 60 8.57 9.30 -11.62
C ARG A 60 8.88 7.81 -11.59
N VAL A 61 8.41 7.13 -10.56
CA VAL A 61 8.53 5.69 -10.37
C VAL A 61 7.23 5.04 -10.83
N LEU A 62 7.34 4.09 -11.76
CA LEU A 62 6.22 3.24 -12.17
C LEU A 62 6.02 2.13 -11.13
N TYR A 63 4.77 1.72 -10.96
CA TYR A 63 4.46 0.61 -10.06
C TYR A 63 5.10 -0.67 -10.62
N PRO A 64 5.90 -1.39 -9.82
CA PRO A 64 6.69 -2.51 -10.33
C PRO A 64 5.86 -3.77 -10.58
N ARG A 65 4.61 -3.84 -10.09
CA ARG A 65 3.75 -5.01 -10.30
C ARG A 65 2.76 -4.79 -11.43
N ASN A 66 2.39 -5.90 -12.08
CA ASN A 66 1.33 -5.89 -13.08
C ASN A 66 -0.03 -5.73 -12.38
N SER A 67 -0.74 -4.63 -12.66
CA SER A 67 -2.10 -4.41 -12.17
C SER A 67 -3.10 -5.44 -12.69
N GLU A 68 -2.86 -6.08 -13.83
CA GLU A 68 -3.72 -7.16 -14.34
C GLU A 68 -3.65 -8.43 -13.46
N ALA A 69 -2.49 -8.69 -12.84
CA ALA A 69 -2.34 -9.80 -11.90
C ALA A 69 -3.19 -9.60 -10.63
N LEU A 70 -3.56 -8.34 -10.31
CA LEU A 70 -4.50 -8.06 -9.23
C LEU A 70 -5.87 -8.68 -9.50
N ALA A 71 -6.37 -8.57 -10.73
CA ALA A 71 -7.68 -9.10 -11.11
C ALA A 71 -7.72 -10.63 -11.12
N ALA A 72 -6.59 -11.29 -11.37
CA ALA A 72 -6.51 -12.75 -11.35
C ALA A 72 -6.54 -13.35 -9.93
N HIS A 73 -6.01 -12.63 -8.93
CA HIS A 73 -5.74 -13.19 -7.60
C HIS A 73 -6.53 -12.52 -6.46
N TRP A 74 -7.48 -11.62 -6.76
CA TRP A 74 -8.19 -10.87 -5.72
C TRP A 74 -9.02 -11.77 -4.79
N THR A 75 -9.51 -12.90 -5.30
CA THR A 75 -10.27 -13.91 -4.53
C THR A 75 -9.40 -14.74 -3.59
N ASP A 76 -8.10 -14.85 -3.87
CA ASP A 76 -7.17 -15.69 -3.11
C ASP A 76 -6.56 -14.93 -1.92
N ARG A 77 -6.98 -13.68 -1.70
CA ARG A 77 -6.47 -12.81 -0.63
C ARG A 77 -7.25 -13.08 0.66
N ASN A 78 -6.53 -13.22 1.78
CA ASN A 78 -7.15 -13.32 3.10
C ASN A 78 -7.95 -12.05 3.46
N LEU A 79 -7.53 -10.89 2.95
CA LEU A 79 -8.28 -9.64 3.03
C LEU A 79 -8.15 -8.86 1.72
N PHE A 80 -9.27 -8.31 1.26
CA PHE A 80 -9.27 -7.28 0.22
C PHE A 80 -10.28 -6.20 0.59
N VAL A 81 -9.79 -4.98 0.81
CA VAL A 81 -10.62 -3.83 1.17
C VAL A 81 -10.39 -2.65 0.25
N VAL A 82 -11.43 -1.86 0.07
CA VAL A 82 -11.40 -0.56 -0.61
C VAL A 82 -11.73 0.55 0.37
N ALA A 83 -11.20 1.74 0.09
CA ALA A 83 -11.53 2.95 0.80
C ALA A 83 -12.34 3.87 -0.12
N GLU A 84 -13.48 4.30 0.40
CA GLU A 84 -14.42 5.18 -0.28
C GLU A 84 -14.40 6.57 0.33
N VAL A 85 -14.47 7.57 -0.56
CA VAL A 85 -14.66 8.97 -0.21
C VAL A 85 -15.72 9.53 -1.14
N LEU A 86 -16.79 10.11 -0.58
CA LEU A 86 -17.95 10.62 -1.32
C LEU A 86 -18.54 9.55 -2.28
N GLY A 87 -18.64 8.30 -1.81
CA GLY A 87 -19.22 7.19 -2.57
C GLY A 87 -18.35 6.67 -3.73
N GLN A 88 -17.10 7.11 -3.83
CA GLN A 88 -16.18 6.65 -4.87
C GLN A 88 -14.99 5.93 -4.25
N VAL A 89 -14.58 4.81 -4.84
CA VAL A 89 -13.36 4.10 -4.46
C VAL A 89 -12.15 4.95 -4.79
N ARG A 90 -11.37 5.32 -3.77
CA ARG A 90 -10.18 6.18 -3.87
C ARG A 90 -8.89 5.51 -3.40
N GLY A 91 -8.98 4.27 -2.92
CA GLY A 91 -7.84 3.50 -2.45
C GLY A 91 -8.21 2.05 -2.21
N TYR A 92 -7.23 1.17 -2.15
CA TYR A 92 -7.43 -0.24 -1.84
C TYR A 92 -6.20 -0.84 -1.16
N LEU A 93 -6.42 -1.95 -0.45
CA LEU A 93 -5.38 -2.75 0.17
C LEU A 93 -5.77 -4.23 0.15
N SER A 94 -4.81 -5.10 -0.16
CA SER A 94 -4.95 -6.55 -0.03
C SER A 94 -3.91 -7.13 0.93
N VAL A 95 -4.32 -8.15 1.68
CA VAL A 95 -3.44 -8.97 2.53
C VAL A 95 -3.49 -10.40 2.02
N ALA A 96 -2.32 -10.99 1.83
CA ALA A 96 -2.13 -12.39 1.50
C ALA A 96 -1.42 -13.12 2.66
N GLU A 97 -1.41 -14.44 2.62
CA GLU A 97 -0.58 -15.24 3.50
C GLU A 97 0.89 -14.86 3.29
N GLY A 98 1.57 -14.55 4.40
CA GLY A 98 2.99 -14.29 4.39
C GLY A 98 3.81 -15.56 4.24
N PRO A 99 5.12 -15.43 3.96
CA PRO A 99 6.05 -16.57 3.90
C PRO A 99 6.25 -17.29 5.24
N MET A 100 5.69 -16.76 6.33
CA MET A 100 5.76 -17.33 7.67
C MET A 100 4.37 -17.40 8.28
N PRO A 101 4.09 -18.42 9.12
CA PRO A 101 2.84 -18.47 9.89
C PRO A 101 2.61 -17.19 10.71
N GLU A 102 1.35 -16.81 10.88
CA GLU A 102 0.90 -15.65 11.68
C GLU A 102 1.34 -14.25 11.17
N LEU A 103 1.92 -14.16 9.97
CA LEU A 103 2.32 -12.91 9.33
C LEU A 103 1.31 -12.49 8.25
N GLY A 104 0.72 -11.30 8.40
CA GLY A 104 -0.14 -10.71 7.36
C GLY A 104 0.67 -9.94 6.32
N TRP A 105 0.84 -10.48 5.12
CA TRP A 105 1.60 -9.80 4.07
C TRP A 105 0.71 -8.84 3.30
N VAL A 106 0.94 -7.52 3.43
CA VAL A 106 0.29 -6.53 2.57
C VAL A 106 0.80 -6.72 1.15
N ALA A 107 -0.02 -7.38 0.33
CA ALA A 107 0.33 -7.67 -1.03
C ALA A 107 0.23 -6.38 -1.84
N ASP A 108 -0.95 -5.80 -2.01
CA ASP A 108 -1.15 -4.64 -2.85
C ASP A 108 -1.72 -3.48 -2.04
N PHE A 109 -1.23 -2.27 -2.30
CA PHE A 109 -1.67 -1.07 -1.59
C PHE A 109 -1.49 0.16 -2.46
N ALA A 110 -2.61 0.84 -2.76
CA ALA A 110 -2.56 2.09 -3.49
C ALA A 110 -3.68 3.04 -3.10
N VAL A 111 -3.40 4.34 -3.27
CA VAL A 111 -4.37 5.43 -3.16
C VAL A 111 -4.29 6.22 -4.45
N GLU A 112 -5.45 6.57 -4.99
CA GLU A 112 -5.56 7.38 -6.19
C GLU A 112 -4.72 8.65 -6.06
N ARG A 113 -3.92 8.95 -7.08
CA ARG A 113 -2.91 10.01 -7.06
C ARG A 113 -3.43 11.35 -6.52
N LYS A 114 -4.62 11.78 -6.94
CA LYS A 114 -5.24 13.06 -6.56
C LYS A 114 -5.76 13.08 -5.11
N MET A 115 -5.95 11.91 -4.51
CA MET A 115 -6.51 11.72 -3.17
C MET A 115 -5.46 11.37 -2.11
N ARG A 116 -4.18 11.28 -2.51
CA ARG A 116 -3.07 11.00 -1.58
C ARG A 116 -2.93 12.11 -0.53
N ARG A 117 -2.38 11.73 0.63
CA ARG A 117 -2.16 12.63 1.80
C ARG A 117 -3.43 13.17 2.45
N GLN A 118 -4.60 12.58 2.17
CA GLN A 118 -5.89 12.93 2.78
C GLN A 118 -6.36 11.93 3.87
N GLY A 119 -5.49 11.02 4.31
CA GLY A 119 -5.81 10.03 5.36
C GLY A 119 -6.36 8.69 4.87
N ILE A 120 -6.67 8.54 3.57
CA ILE A 120 -7.18 7.30 2.98
C ILE A 120 -6.24 6.11 3.23
N GLY A 121 -4.93 6.28 2.98
CA GLY A 121 -3.95 5.23 3.19
C GLY A 121 -3.84 4.81 4.65
N THR A 122 -3.99 5.77 5.58
CA THR A 122 -4.02 5.48 7.02
C THR A 122 -5.25 4.64 7.37
N ALA A 123 -6.43 5.01 6.89
CA ALA A 123 -7.66 4.25 7.14
C ALA A 123 -7.55 2.79 6.64
N LEU A 124 -6.99 2.58 5.45
CA LEU A 124 -6.75 1.25 4.88
C LEU A 124 -5.81 0.40 5.76
N ILE A 125 -4.66 0.96 6.15
CA ILE A 125 -3.69 0.24 6.99
C ILE A 125 -4.25 -0.06 8.38
N THR A 126 -4.96 0.89 8.99
CA THR A 126 -5.62 0.68 10.29
C THR A 126 -6.65 -0.45 10.20
N SER A 127 -7.51 -0.42 9.18
CA SER A 127 -8.51 -1.48 8.96
C SER A 127 -7.85 -2.85 8.75
N ALA A 128 -6.75 -2.90 8.00
CA ALA A 128 -6.01 -4.14 7.76
C ALA A 128 -5.35 -4.67 9.04
N ALA A 129 -4.73 -3.79 9.83
CA ALA A 129 -4.12 -4.15 11.12
C ALA A 129 -5.16 -4.65 12.12
N ASP A 130 -6.34 -4.03 12.18
CA ASP A 130 -7.44 -4.45 13.05
C ASP A 130 -7.99 -5.81 12.63
N TRP A 131 -8.13 -6.05 11.32
CA TRP A 131 -8.49 -7.36 10.79
C TRP A 131 -7.42 -8.42 11.13
N ALA A 132 -6.13 -8.12 10.92
CA ALA A 132 -5.03 -9.05 11.18
C ALA A 132 -5.03 -9.53 12.64
N ARG A 133 -5.16 -8.59 13.60
CA ARG A 133 -5.25 -8.93 15.03
C ARG A 133 -6.42 -9.85 15.36
N ARG A 134 -7.59 -9.64 14.76
CA ARG A 134 -8.77 -10.50 14.96
C ARG A 134 -8.59 -11.88 14.33
N SER A 135 -7.87 -11.97 13.23
CA SER A 135 -7.57 -13.20 12.51
C SER A 135 -6.40 -14.00 13.11
N GLY A 136 -5.89 -13.59 14.27
CA GLY A 136 -4.76 -14.25 14.94
C GLY A 136 -3.40 -13.98 14.29
N LEU A 137 -3.33 -13.07 13.32
CA LEU A 137 -2.08 -12.60 12.73
C LEU A 137 -1.49 -11.54 13.67
N ARG A 138 -0.29 -11.80 14.19
CA ARG A 138 0.31 -11.00 15.27
C ARG A 138 1.44 -10.09 14.80
N ARG A 139 1.89 -10.28 13.56
CA ARG A 139 3.01 -9.54 12.95
C ARG A 139 2.64 -9.05 11.56
#